data_AF-A0A3M1BWZ0-F1
#
_entry.id   AF-A0A3M1BWZ0-F1
#
_cell.length_a   1.000
_cell.length_b   1.000
_cell.length_c   1.000
_cell.angle_alpha   90.00
_cell.angle_beta   90.00
_cell.angle_gamma   90.00
#
_symmetry.space_group_name_H-M   'P 1'
#
loop_
_entity.id
_entity.type
_entity.pdbx_description
1 polymer ?
#
loop_
_entity_poly.entity_id
_entity_poly.type
_entity_poly.pdbx_seq_one_letter_code
_entity_poly.pdbx_strand_id
1 'polypeptide(L)'
;KGDYMGMAGNLNDAAPFPGPVRQYFPNDYGLYNMAGNVNEWTMDLYRPMTSVTLRDVEQQDLNPFRGNKFKTKVLDEDGKPVEKDSLGRLRYRYVEDDEVATRENYKVGQPYNYLDGDKQSEAFYDYGKHTLISDKARVIKGGSWADRAYWLSPGARRFRDEDKAYRDLGFRCAMTRTGGPTGNEDAAGITFKTKQNKVKRRYK
;
A
#
# COMPACT_ATOMS: atom_id res chain seq x y z
N LYS A 1 -19.87 16.41 8.62
CA LYS A 1 -19.19 17.22 9.67
C LYS A 1 -18.50 16.23 10.60
N GLY A 2 -17.18 16.03 10.46
CA GLY A 2 -16.40 15.21 11.38
C GLY A 2 -15.97 16.15 12.50
N ASP A 3 -16.72 16.12 13.59
CA ASP A 3 -16.45 16.98 14.74
C ASP A 3 -15.43 16.26 15.61
N TYR A 4 -14.32 16.91 15.89
CA TYR A 4 -13.29 16.45 16.82
C TYR A 4 -13.95 16.26 18.19
N MET A 5 -14.40 15.04 18.48
CA MET A 5 -14.88 14.59 19.79
C MET A 5 -16.18 15.17 20.34
N GLY A 6 -16.87 16.06 19.62
CA GLY A 6 -18.09 16.70 20.15
C GLY A 6 -17.85 17.45 21.46
N MET A 7 -18.92 17.81 22.16
CA MET A 7 -18.84 18.45 23.47
C MET A 7 -18.65 17.41 24.58
N ALA A 8 -17.81 17.73 25.57
CA ALA A 8 -17.49 16.85 26.69
C ALA A 8 -18.76 16.21 27.31
N GLY A 9 -18.77 14.88 27.41
CA GLY A 9 -19.87 14.10 27.98
C GLY A 9 -20.63 13.23 26.96
N ASN A 10 -20.71 13.65 25.69
CA ASN A 10 -21.37 12.89 24.62
C ASN A 10 -20.49 12.86 23.36
N LEU A 11 -19.69 11.80 23.23
CA LEU A 11 -18.97 11.50 21.99
C LEU A 11 -19.99 11.14 20.90
N ASN A 12 -19.92 11.80 19.76
CA ASN A 12 -20.80 11.53 18.62
C ASN A 12 -20.47 10.20 17.91
N ASP A 13 -19.24 9.71 18.04
CA ASP A 13 -18.73 8.46 17.46
C ASP A 13 -18.31 7.41 18.51
N ALA A 14 -18.46 7.73 19.80
CA ALA A 14 -18.11 6.91 20.95
C ALA A 14 -16.62 6.49 21.05
N ALA A 15 -15.69 7.14 20.34
CA ALA A 15 -14.28 6.73 20.33
C ALA A 15 -13.29 7.93 20.29
N PRO A 16 -12.51 8.18 21.36
CA PRO A 16 -11.46 9.22 21.41
C PRO A 16 -10.24 9.00 20.50
N PHE A 17 -10.02 7.76 20.14
CA PHE A 17 -8.87 7.24 19.43
C PHE A 17 -9.38 6.14 18.48
N PRO A 18 -8.53 5.34 17.79
CA PRO A 18 -9.03 4.25 16.96
C PRO A 18 -9.96 3.33 17.76
N GLY A 19 -11.19 3.17 17.27
CA GLY A 19 -12.17 2.24 17.81
C GLY A 19 -11.95 0.82 17.29
N PRO A 20 -12.65 -0.17 17.87
CA PRO A 20 -12.69 -1.53 17.35
C PRO A 20 -12.98 -1.60 15.84
N VAL A 21 -12.24 -2.47 15.14
CA VAL A 21 -12.22 -2.58 13.66
C VAL A 21 -13.55 -2.92 12.98
N ARG A 22 -14.56 -3.36 13.74
CA ARG A 22 -15.91 -3.74 13.25
C ARG A 22 -17.04 -3.00 13.97
N GLN A 23 -16.74 -1.89 14.64
CA GLN A 23 -17.73 -1.16 15.44
C GLN A 23 -18.77 -0.45 14.57
N TYR A 24 -18.36 0.10 13.42
CA TYR A 24 -19.24 0.89 12.56
C TYR A 24 -19.83 0.06 11.41
N PHE A 25 -20.77 0.63 10.68
CA PHE A 25 -21.39 -0.05 9.54
C PHE A 25 -20.38 -0.30 8.41
N PRO A 26 -20.43 -1.48 7.77
CA PRO A 26 -19.65 -1.72 6.57
C PRO A 26 -20.22 -0.94 5.38
N ASN A 27 -19.38 -0.70 4.36
CA ASN A 27 -19.88 -0.29 3.05
C ASN A 27 -20.51 -1.48 2.29
N ASP A 28 -21.03 -1.23 1.09
CA ASP A 28 -21.69 -2.25 0.25
C ASP A 28 -20.78 -3.44 -0.13
N TYR A 29 -19.46 -3.29 0.01
CA TYR A 29 -18.48 -4.35 -0.20
C TYR A 29 -18.13 -5.12 1.09
N GLY A 30 -18.82 -4.86 2.20
CA GLY A 30 -18.54 -5.49 3.49
C GLY A 30 -17.28 -4.95 4.18
N LEU A 31 -16.74 -3.82 3.72
CA LEU A 31 -15.51 -3.24 4.28
C LEU A 31 -15.84 -2.25 5.39
N TYR A 32 -15.18 -2.44 6.53
CA TYR A 32 -15.31 -1.60 7.71
C TYR A 32 -14.22 -0.53 7.76
N ASN A 33 -14.55 0.61 8.37
CA ASN A 33 -13.62 1.70 8.68
C ASN A 33 -12.82 2.18 7.45
N MET A 34 -13.46 2.22 6.26
CA MET A 34 -12.85 2.75 5.04
C MET A 34 -12.76 4.29 5.05
N ALA A 35 -13.52 4.94 5.94
CA ALA A 35 -13.57 6.38 6.12
C ALA A 35 -13.49 6.70 7.61
N GLY A 36 -12.30 7.00 8.12
CA GLY A 36 -12.02 7.26 9.53
C GLY A 36 -11.30 6.10 10.22
N ASN A 37 -11.31 6.11 11.55
CA ASN A 37 -10.48 5.25 12.39
C ASN A 37 -8.99 5.54 12.22
N VAL A 38 -8.33 5.01 11.20
CA VAL A 38 -6.92 5.30 10.88
C VAL A 38 -6.77 5.54 9.39
N ASN A 39 -5.83 6.41 9.02
CA ASN A 39 -5.35 6.41 7.65
C ASN A 39 -4.69 5.06 7.35
N GLU A 40 -4.61 4.69 6.09
CA GLU A 40 -4.06 3.41 5.68
C GLU A 40 -3.04 3.59 4.57
N TRP A 41 -1.90 2.93 4.74
CA TRP A 41 -0.88 2.85 3.72
C TRP A 41 -1.40 2.19 2.45
N THR A 42 -0.98 2.74 1.31
CA THR A 42 -1.11 2.11 0.00
C THR A 42 0.29 1.94 -0.60
N MET A 43 0.43 0.98 -1.52
CA MET A 43 1.72 0.70 -2.16
C MET A 43 2.15 1.81 -3.12
N ASP A 44 1.22 2.64 -3.57
CA ASP A 44 1.47 3.68 -4.56
C ASP A 44 2.41 4.78 -4.05
N LEU A 45 3.37 5.12 -4.88
CA LEU A 45 4.19 6.31 -4.76
C LEU A 45 3.33 7.55 -5.00
N TYR A 46 3.42 8.51 -4.10
CA TYR A 46 2.71 9.77 -4.27
C TYR A 46 3.42 10.65 -5.29
N ARG A 47 2.67 11.04 -6.30
CA ARG A 47 3.02 12.19 -7.14
C ARG A 47 1.84 13.14 -7.35
N PRO A 48 2.05 14.46 -7.31
CA PRO A 48 1.01 15.45 -7.57
C PRO A 48 0.28 15.23 -8.89
N MET A 49 1.01 14.93 -9.98
CA MET A 49 0.42 14.85 -11.32
C MET A 49 -0.12 13.46 -11.65
N THR A 50 -0.07 12.49 -10.72
CA THR A 50 -0.57 11.12 -10.95
C THR A 50 -2.00 11.07 -11.52
N SER A 51 -2.89 11.95 -11.07
CA SER A 51 -4.27 11.98 -11.55
C SER A 51 -4.41 12.46 -12.99
N VAL A 52 -3.40 13.16 -13.52
CA VAL A 52 -3.35 13.63 -14.90
C VAL A 52 -2.57 12.64 -15.75
N THR A 53 -1.40 12.19 -15.28
CA THR A 53 -0.51 11.29 -16.02
C THR A 53 -1.05 9.86 -16.18
N LEU A 54 -1.94 9.39 -15.30
CA LEU A 54 -2.54 8.04 -15.40
C LEU A 54 -3.98 8.05 -15.93
N ARG A 55 -4.52 9.22 -16.29
CA ARG A 55 -5.89 9.37 -16.83
C ARG A 55 -5.89 9.81 -18.29
N ASP A 56 -4.75 9.77 -18.95
CA ASP A 56 -4.70 10.11 -20.37
C ASP A 56 -5.64 9.19 -21.15
N VAL A 57 -6.43 9.79 -22.05
CA VAL A 57 -7.46 9.11 -22.84
C VAL A 57 -6.81 8.07 -23.76
N GLU A 58 -5.56 8.29 -24.15
CA GLU A 58 -4.75 7.37 -24.96
C GLU A 58 -4.14 6.23 -24.15
N GLN A 59 -4.09 6.36 -22.81
CA GLN A 59 -3.32 5.52 -21.91
C GLN A 59 -4.18 4.99 -20.74
N GLN A 60 -5.39 4.51 -21.04
CA GLN A 60 -6.27 3.87 -20.05
C GLN A 60 -5.71 2.51 -19.62
N ASP A 61 -4.73 2.53 -18.72
CA ASP A 61 -4.19 1.33 -18.12
C ASP A 61 -5.22 0.68 -17.19
N LEU A 62 -5.49 -0.61 -17.42
CA LEU A 62 -6.30 -1.42 -16.51
C LEU A 62 -5.51 -1.64 -15.21
N ASN A 63 -6.04 -1.20 -14.08
CA ASN A 63 -5.42 -1.28 -12.75
C ASN A 63 -4.08 -0.52 -12.66
N PRO A 64 -4.10 0.81 -12.83
CA PRO A 64 -2.87 1.60 -12.81
C PRO A 64 -2.22 1.55 -11.42
N PHE A 65 -0.91 1.33 -11.40
CA PHE A 65 -0.12 1.28 -10.18
C PHE A 65 1.18 2.06 -10.37
N ARG A 66 1.42 3.05 -9.50
CA ARG A 66 2.65 3.85 -9.55
C ARG A 66 3.56 3.44 -8.40
N GLY A 67 4.69 2.81 -8.72
CA GLY A 67 5.59 2.21 -7.72
C GLY A 67 6.33 0.97 -8.23
N ASN A 68 6.13 0.61 -9.50
CA ASN A 68 6.82 -0.48 -10.17
C ASN A 68 8.34 -0.32 -10.06
N LYS A 69 8.98 -1.36 -9.53
CA LYS A 69 10.43 -1.52 -9.46
C LYS A 69 10.77 -2.93 -9.93
N PHE A 70 11.17 -3.07 -11.18
CA PHE A 70 11.47 -4.37 -11.75
C PHE A 70 12.80 -4.88 -11.23
N LYS A 71 12.80 -6.13 -10.76
CA LYS A 71 13.98 -6.79 -10.19
C LYS A 71 14.27 -8.08 -10.94
N THR A 72 15.54 -8.35 -11.17
CA THR A 72 16.02 -9.63 -11.71
C THR A 72 16.88 -10.34 -10.67
N LYS A 73 16.98 -11.66 -10.77
CA LYS A 73 17.86 -12.46 -9.91
C LYS A 73 19.31 -12.09 -10.23
N VAL A 74 20.15 -12.00 -9.20
CA VAL A 74 21.60 -11.90 -9.42
C VAL A 74 22.09 -13.27 -9.87
N LEU A 75 22.68 -13.31 -11.06
CA LEU A 75 23.25 -14.52 -11.65
C LEU A 75 24.77 -14.45 -11.59
N ASP A 76 25.39 -15.60 -11.43
CA ASP A 76 26.83 -15.80 -11.52
C ASP A 76 27.28 -15.86 -13.00
N GLU A 77 28.58 -15.93 -13.27
CA GLU A 77 29.14 -16.01 -14.64
C GLU A 77 28.56 -17.18 -15.46
N ASP A 78 28.20 -18.28 -14.80
CA ASP A 78 27.56 -19.45 -15.40
C ASP A 78 26.03 -19.33 -15.58
N GLY A 79 25.45 -18.15 -15.32
CA GLY A 79 24.00 -17.91 -15.44
C GLY A 79 23.15 -18.56 -14.34
N LYS A 80 23.77 -19.13 -13.30
CA LYS A 80 23.07 -19.70 -12.14
C LYS A 80 22.81 -18.61 -11.09
N PRO A 81 21.70 -18.67 -10.33
CA PRO A 81 21.48 -17.73 -9.22
C PRO A 81 22.65 -17.77 -8.23
N VAL A 82 23.17 -16.59 -7.88
CA VAL A 82 24.24 -16.44 -6.86
C VAL A 82 23.79 -17.04 -5.54
N GLU A 83 24.76 -17.41 -4.70
CA GLU A 83 24.51 -17.87 -3.33
C GLU A 83 23.51 -16.97 -2.58
N LYS A 84 22.68 -17.65 -1.80
CA LYS A 84 21.62 -17.04 -1.00
C LYS A 84 22.23 -16.06 0.01
N ASP A 85 21.46 -15.06 0.39
CA ASP A 85 21.86 -14.14 1.46
C ASP A 85 21.99 -14.85 2.82
N SER A 86 22.48 -14.14 3.84
CA SER A 86 22.61 -14.65 5.20
C SER A 86 21.29 -15.10 5.84
N LEU A 87 20.15 -14.78 5.22
CA LEU A 87 18.80 -15.17 5.63
C LEU A 87 18.21 -16.27 4.74
N GLY A 88 19.00 -16.86 3.84
CA GLY A 88 18.60 -17.95 2.95
C GLY A 88 17.70 -17.52 1.77
N ARG A 89 17.61 -16.23 1.48
CA ARG A 89 16.78 -15.68 0.40
C ARG A 89 17.60 -15.50 -0.88
N LEU A 90 16.92 -15.59 -2.03
CA LEU A 90 17.53 -15.28 -3.32
C LEU A 90 17.88 -13.79 -3.40
N ARG A 91 19.06 -13.49 -3.95
CA ARG A 91 19.50 -12.12 -4.17
C ARG A 91 18.87 -11.57 -5.46
N TYR A 92 18.37 -10.34 -5.37
CA TYR A 92 17.79 -9.61 -6.49
C TYR A 92 18.49 -8.27 -6.67
N ARG A 93 18.67 -7.85 -7.92
CA ARG A 93 19.09 -6.48 -8.29
C ARG A 93 17.99 -5.81 -9.11
N TYR A 94 18.00 -4.48 -9.14
CA TYR A 94 17.14 -3.76 -10.08
C TYR A 94 17.55 -4.05 -11.51
N VAL A 95 16.58 -4.06 -12.40
CA VAL A 95 16.82 -4.21 -13.83
C VAL A 95 17.29 -2.86 -14.36
N GLU A 96 18.39 -2.86 -15.10
CA GLU A 96 18.91 -1.66 -15.76
C GLU A 96 18.13 -1.41 -17.06
N ASP A 97 18.00 -0.15 -17.45
CA ASP A 97 17.17 0.25 -18.59
C ASP A 97 17.70 -0.34 -19.92
N ASP A 98 19.02 -0.47 -20.06
CA ASP A 98 19.67 -1.05 -21.24
C ASP A 98 19.31 -2.54 -21.44
N GLU A 99 19.07 -3.28 -20.35
CA GLU A 99 18.72 -4.70 -20.40
C GLU A 99 17.28 -4.94 -20.90
N VAL A 100 16.44 -3.91 -20.86
CA VAL A 100 15.00 -4.00 -21.16
C VAL A 100 14.58 -3.16 -22.36
N ALA A 101 15.51 -2.42 -22.96
CA ALA A 101 15.27 -1.62 -24.16
C ALA A 101 14.61 -2.43 -25.30
N THR A 102 14.91 -3.72 -25.43
CA THR A 102 14.36 -4.59 -26.47
C THR A 102 13.05 -5.29 -26.09
N ARG A 103 12.65 -5.29 -24.82
CA ARG A 103 11.43 -6.00 -24.37
C ARG A 103 10.17 -5.27 -24.78
N GLU A 104 9.09 -5.98 -25.09
CA GLU A 104 7.82 -5.33 -25.48
C GLU A 104 7.00 -4.84 -24.28
N ASN A 105 7.14 -5.47 -23.11
CA ASN A 105 6.26 -5.22 -21.97
C ASN A 105 6.64 -4.00 -21.13
N TYR A 106 7.92 -3.75 -20.90
CA TYR A 106 8.40 -2.54 -20.21
C TYR A 106 9.80 -2.19 -20.72
N LYS A 107 10.06 -0.88 -20.83
CA LYS A 107 11.31 -0.34 -21.39
C LYS A 107 12.23 0.30 -20.34
N VAL A 108 11.75 0.44 -19.12
CA VAL A 108 12.45 1.10 -18.02
C VAL A 108 12.32 0.22 -16.78
N GLY A 109 13.43 -0.04 -16.08
CA GLY A 109 13.45 -0.89 -14.88
C GLY A 109 12.77 -0.25 -13.67
N GLN A 110 12.76 1.09 -13.62
CA GLN A 110 12.25 1.88 -12.50
C GLN A 110 11.27 2.98 -12.98
N PRO A 111 10.11 2.63 -13.58
CA PRO A 111 9.21 3.61 -14.19
C PRO A 111 8.35 4.38 -13.19
N TYR A 112 8.64 4.28 -11.88
CA TYR A 112 7.82 4.90 -10.85
C TYR A 112 7.80 6.44 -10.90
N ASN A 113 8.78 7.06 -11.60
CA ASN A 113 8.91 8.51 -11.84
C ASN A 113 8.48 8.96 -13.24
N TYR A 114 7.90 8.07 -14.05
CA TYR A 114 7.53 8.37 -15.44
C TYR A 114 6.69 9.64 -15.56
N LEU A 115 7.16 10.61 -16.35
CA LEU A 115 6.55 11.93 -16.61
C LEU A 115 6.34 12.81 -15.36
N ASP A 116 6.89 12.42 -14.21
CA ASP A 116 6.63 13.09 -12.93
C ASP A 116 7.73 12.76 -11.90
N GLY A 117 8.90 13.38 -12.07
CA GLY A 117 10.09 13.16 -11.23
C GLY A 117 11.29 12.59 -11.97
N ASP A 118 11.14 12.24 -13.25
CA ASP A 118 12.21 11.76 -14.12
C ASP A 118 12.90 12.91 -14.87
N LYS A 119 14.08 12.62 -15.46
CA LYS A 119 14.82 13.63 -16.25
C LYS A 119 14.02 14.16 -17.44
N GLN A 120 13.09 13.36 -17.98
CA GLN A 120 12.29 13.72 -19.14
C GLN A 120 11.19 14.73 -18.82
N SER A 121 10.63 14.72 -17.60
CA SER A 121 9.59 15.66 -17.19
C SER A 121 10.10 17.02 -16.72
N GLU A 122 11.42 17.17 -16.50
CA GLU A 122 12.03 18.32 -15.82
C GLU A 122 11.42 18.64 -14.44
N ALA A 123 10.55 17.76 -13.91
CA ALA A 123 9.88 17.92 -12.65
C ALA A 123 10.80 17.43 -11.53
N PHE A 124 11.41 18.36 -10.78
CA PHE A 124 12.30 18.03 -9.68
C PHE A 124 11.66 18.32 -8.32
N TYR A 125 11.63 17.32 -7.43
CA TYR A 125 11.12 17.44 -6.07
C TYR A 125 12.28 17.50 -5.08
N ASP A 126 12.63 18.72 -4.66
CA ASP A 126 13.72 18.96 -3.72
C ASP A 126 13.28 18.63 -2.29
N TYR A 127 13.56 17.40 -1.85
CA TYR A 127 13.19 16.92 -0.51
C TYR A 127 13.87 17.75 0.57
N GLY A 128 13.08 18.27 1.51
CA GLY A 128 13.59 19.05 2.65
C GLY A 128 13.82 20.54 2.37
N LYS A 129 13.69 21.01 1.12
CA LYS A 129 13.68 22.46 0.82
C LYS A 129 12.27 23.02 0.73
N HIS A 130 11.42 22.39 -0.09
CA HIS A 130 10.09 22.95 -0.40
C HIS A 130 8.95 21.94 -0.29
N THR A 131 9.21 20.63 -0.39
CA THR A 131 8.15 19.61 -0.32
C THR A 131 8.62 18.35 0.41
N LEU A 132 7.66 17.56 0.91
CA LEU A 132 7.89 16.21 1.41
C LEU A 132 7.78 15.15 0.29
N ILE A 133 7.74 15.57 -0.97
CA ILE A 133 7.55 14.67 -2.12
C ILE A 133 8.93 14.10 -2.50
N SER A 134 9.01 12.78 -2.57
CA SER A 134 10.22 12.04 -2.94
C SER A 134 9.85 10.63 -3.42
N ASP A 135 10.83 9.83 -3.83
CA ASP A 135 10.68 8.40 -4.19
C ASP A 135 10.26 7.51 -3.00
N LYS A 136 10.25 8.08 -1.80
CA LYS A 136 9.85 7.45 -0.54
C LYS A 136 8.48 7.91 -0.04
N ALA A 137 7.87 8.91 -0.67
CA ALA A 137 6.54 9.37 -0.30
C ALA A 137 5.47 8.38 -0.80
N ARG A 138 4.79 7.68 0.10
CA ARG A 138 3.71 6.74 -0.24
C ARG A 138 2.35 7.37 0.02
N VAL A 139 1.37 6.97 -0.79
CA VAL A 139 -0.01 7.43 -0.66
C VAL A 139 -0.65 6.82 0.59
N ILE A 140 -1.39 7.65 1.34
CA ILE A 140 -2.26 7.21 2.42
C ILE A 140 -3.71 7.58 2.12
N LYS A 141 -4.66 6.76 2.60
CA LYS A 141 -6.10 6.88 2.31
C LYS A 141 -6.95 6.63 3.55
N GLY A 142 -8.23 6.96 3.46
CA GLY A 142 -9.26 6.61 4.46
C GLY A 142 -9.50 7.66 5.54
N GLY A 143 -8.52 8.51 5.86
CA GLY A 143 -8.66 9.47 6.95
C GLY A 143 -8.61 8.80 8.33
N SER A 144 -8.17 9.52 9.34
CA SER A 144 -8.05 9.00 10.71
C SER A 144 -9.06 9.62 11.68
N TRP A 145 -9.07 9.11 12.91
CA TRP A 145 -9.72 9.70 14.07
C TRP A 145 -9.29 11.16 14.33
N ALA A 146 -8.13 11.59 13.84
CA ALA A 146 -7.63 12.96 13.98
C ALA A 146 -7.88 13.83 12.72
N ASP A 147 -8.65 13.34 11.75
CA ASP A 147 -8.85 14.05 10.48
C ASP A 147 -10.23 14.70 10.34
N ARG A 148 -10.24 15.83 9.63
CA ARG A 148 -11.48 16.50 9.23
C ARG A 148 -12.18 15.75 8.10
N ALA A 149 -13.51 15.89 8.03
CA ALA A 149 -14.41 15.27 7.04
C ALA A 149 -13.90 15.25 5.59
N TYR A 150 -13.17 16.28 5.15
CA TYR A 150 -12.59 16.33 3.81
C TYR A 150 -11.72 15.10 3.49
N TRP A 151 -10.98 14.59 4.47
CA TRP A 151 -10.04 13.48 4.30
C TRP A 151 -10.68 12.09 4.44
N LEU A 152 -11.93 12.05 4.90
CA LEU A 152 -12.75 10.84 4.91
C LEU A 152 -13.38 10.57 3.53
N SER A 153 -13.21 11.48 2.57
CA SER A 153 -13.67 11.29 1.20
C SER A 153 -12.81 10.22 0.49
N PRO A 154 -13.42 9.25 -0.22
CA PRO A 154 -12.69 8.22 -0.96
C PRO A 154 -11.80 8.81 -2.06
N GLY A 155 -12.10 10.02 -2.57
CA GLY A 155 -11.29 10.71 -3.57
C GLY A 155 -10.06 11.43 -2.99
N ALA A 156 -10.05 11.77 -1.70
CA ALA A 156 -9.00 12.59 -1.10
C ALA A 156 -7.67 11.84 -1.00
N ARG A 157 -6.59 12.35 -1.60
CA ARG A 157 -5.27 11.71 -1.62
C ARG A 157 -4.29 12.50 -0.76
N ARG A 158 -3.51 11.79 0.04
CA ARG A 158 -2.41 12.32 0.86
C ARG A 158 -1.20 11.41 0.78
N PHE A 159 -0.12 11.84 1.40
CA PHE A 159 1.10 11.08 1.45
C PHE A 159 1.89 11.28 2.74
N ARG A 160 2.71 10.29 3.03
CA ARG A 160 3.68 10.30 4.13
C ARG A 160 4.95 9.58 3.66
N ASP A 161 6.02 9.82 4.40
CA ASP A 161 7.31 9.16 4.17
C ASP A 161 7.23 7.70 4.63
N GLU A 162 7.60 6.76 3.75
CA GLU A 162 7.44 5.31 3.99
C GLU A 162 8.25 4.80 5.19
N ASP A 163 9.36 5.46 5.52
CA ASP A 163 10.25 5.07 6.62
C ASP A 163 9.74 5.53 7.99
N LYS A 164 8.60 6.24 8.06
CA LYS A 164 8.08 6.84 9.30
C LYS A 164 6.80 6.18 9.77
N ALA A 165 6.69 6.02 11.09
CA ALA A 165 5.48 5.58 11.76
C ALA A 165 4.70 6.77 12.32
N TYR A 166 3.37 6.68 12.29
CA TYR A 166 2.48 7.71 12.80
C TYR A 166 1.34 7.08 13.62
N ARG A 167 0.85 7.81 14.63
CA ARG A 167 -0.19 7.32 15.56
C ARG A 167 -1.57 7.11 14.91
N ASP A 168 -1.78 7.72 13.75
CA ASP A 168 -3.05 7.83 13.04
C ASP A 168 -3.02 7.05 11.71
N LEU A 169 -2.03 6.17 11.54
CA LEU A 169 -1.75 5.44 10.31
C LEU A 169 -1.57 3.96 10.58
N GLY A 170 -2.36 3.15 9.90
CA GLY A 170 -2.30 1.69 9.89
C GLY A 170 -2.20 1.15 8.47
N PHE A 171 -2.67 -0.08 8.26
CA PHE A 171 -2.66 -0.74 6.97
C PHE A 171 -3.76 -1.81 6.90
N ARG A 172 -4.08 -2.20 5.67
CA ARG A 172 -4.85 -3.41 5.38
C ARG A 172 -4.13 -4.22 4.31
N CYS A 173 -4.41 -5.52 4.27
CA CYS A 173 -3.87 -6.40 3.25
C CYS A 173 -4.89 -6.62 2.13
N ALA A 174 -4.42 -6.58 0.89
CA ALA A 174 -5.18 -7.02 -0.28
C ALA A 174 -4.50 -8.27 -0.86
N MET A 175 -5.29 -9.18 -1.41
CA MET A 175 -4.82 -10.40 -2.04
C MET A 175 -5.51 -10.58 -3.38
N THR A 176 -4.79 -11.07 -4.38
CA THR A 176 -5.34 -11.38 -5.69
C THR A 176 -6.12 -12.70 -5.69
N ARG A 177 -5.80 -13.62 -4.77
CA ARG A 177 -6.47 -14.92 -4.61
C ARG A 177 -6.48 -15.33 -3.14
N THR A 178 -7.56 -15.97 -2.71
CA THR A 178 -7.67 -16.67 -1.42
C THR A 178 -7.50 -18.18 -1.63
N GLY A 179 -7.06 -18.92 -0.60
CA GLY A 179 -6.84 -20.37 -0.69
C GLY A 179 -5.37 -20.78 -0.76
N GLY A 180 -5.10 -22.08 -0.67
CA GLY A 180 -3.76 -22.65 -0.70
C GLY A 180 -3.04 -22.44 -2.04
N PRO A 181 -1.73 -22.71 -2.10
CA PRO A 181 -0.94 -22.54 -3.33
C PRO A 181 -1.48 -23.39 -4.50
N THR A 182 -1.95 -24.60 -4.19
CA THR A 182 -2.41 -25.64 -5.12
C THR A 182 -3.91 -25.59 -5.44
N GLY A 183 -4.73 -24.98 -4.58
CA GLY A 183 -6.17 -24.87 -4.80
C GLY A 183 -6.91 -24.23 -3.64
N ASN A 184 -8.19 -23.91 -3.85
CA ASN A 184 -9.04 -23.28 -2.83
C ASN A 184 -9.41 -24.26 -1.69
N GLU A 185 -9.26 -25.57 -1.91
CA GLU A 185 -9.54 -26.62 -0.92
C GLU A 185 -8.39 -26.83 0.07
N ASP A 186 -7.17 -26.43 -0.31
CA ASP A 186 -6.02 -26.52 0.56
C ASP A 186 -6.00 -25.36 1.55
N ALA A 187 -5.70 -25.67 2.82
CA ALA A 187 -5.53 -24.66 3.85
C ALA A 187 -4.40 -23.69 3.45
N ALA A 188 -4.75 -22.42 3.29
CA ALA A 188 -3.78 -21.36 3.02
C ALA A 188 -2.95 -21.05 4.27
N GLY A 189 -1.66 -20.76 4.07
CA GLY A 189 -0.79 -20.19 5.10
C GLY A 189 0.12 -21.19 5.82
N ILE A 190 1.05 -20.65 6.62
CA ILE A 190 1.94 -21.44 7.46
C ILE A 190 1.14 -21.91 8.68
N THR A 191 0.88 -23.21 8.78
CA THR A 191 0.19 -23.79 9.94
C THR A 191 1.15 -23.85 11.12
N PHE A 192 1.16 -22.80 11.95
CA PHE A 192 1.85 -22.87 13.22
C PHE A 192 1.10 -23.85 14.14
N LYS A 193 1.83 -24.80 14.72
CA LYS A 193 1.26 -25.73 15.71
C LYS A 193 0.93 -24.94 16.99
N THR A 194 -0.25 -24.31 17.02
CA THR A 194 -0.75 -23.67 18.23
C THR A 194 -1.50 -24.72 19.06
N LYS A 195 -1.09 -24.91 20.31
CA LYS A 195 -1.78 -25.79 21.26
C LYS A 195 -3.17 -25.22 21.54
N GLN A 196 -4.21 -25.74 20.89
CA GLN A 196 -5.59 -25.32 21.18
C GLN A 196 -6.05 -25.97 22.49
N ASN A 197 -6.53 -25.15 23.44
CA ASN A 197 -7.14 -25.65 24.67
C ASN A 197 -8.51 -26.27 24.35
N LYS A 198 -8.73 -27.52 24.79
CA LYS A 198 -10.03 -28.21 24.62
C LYS A 198 -11.12 -27.49 25.41
N VAL A 199 -12.00 -26.78 24.72
CA VAL A 199 -13.23 -26.24 25.32
C VAL A 199 -14.21 -27.39 25.51
N LYS A 200 -14.47 -27.80 26.76
CA LYS A 200 -15.54 -28.77 27.08
C LYS A 200 -16.89 -28.09 26.91
N ARG A 201 -17.54 -28.26 25.76
CA ARG A 201 -18.95 -27.89 25.59
C ARG A 201 -19.82 -28.94 26.28
N ARG A 202 -20.52 -28.56 27.36
CA ARG A 202 -21.63 -29.34 27.90
C ARG A 202 -22.88 -28.96 27.11
N TYR A 203 -23.51 -29.92 26.45
CA TYR A 203 -24.88 -29.76 25.97
C TYR A 203 -25.83 -29.84 27.17
N LYS A 204 -26.79 -28.92 27.23
CA LYS A 204 -28.02 -29.08 28.02
C LYS A 204 -29.06 -29.73 27.15
#